data_AF-A0A1V4SCL0-F1
#
_entry.id   AF-A0A1V4SCL0-F1
#
_cell.length_a   1.000
_cell.length_b   1.000
_cell.length_c   1.000
_cell.angle_alpha   90.00
_cell.angle_beta   90.00
_cell.angle_gamma   90.00
#
_symmetry.space_group_name_H-M   'P 1'
#
loop_
_entity.id
_entity.type
_entity.pdbx_description
1 polymer ?
#
loop_
_entity_poly.entity_id
_entity_poly.type
_entity_poly.pdbx_seq_one_letter_code
_entity_poly.pdbx_strand_id
1 'polypeptide(L)'
;MRLHLLEHDPYDFSRTNITIWAEKRGYELHQTYICRNERLPSLDDQDWLMVMGGSQHVWEEEAHPWLVEEKAFIRKAERRRCSGRPVRSRRRTG
;
A
#
# COMPACT_ATOMS: atom_id res chain seq x y z
N MET A 1 -3.23 14.52 -2.47
CA MET A 1 -3.01 13.27 -1.70
C MET A 1 -2.24 12.33 -2.59
N ARG A 2 -1.25 11.64 -2.03
CA ARG A 2 -0.37 10.69 -2.72
C ARG A 2 -0.77 9.27 -2.37
N LEU A 3 -1.29 8.55 -3.36
CA LEU A 3 -1.66 7.15 -3.26
C LEU A 3 -0.59 6.28 -3.87
N HIS A 4 -0.41 5.12 -3.26
CA HIS A 4 0.47 4.11 -3.80
C HIS A 4 -0.19 2.76 -3.86
N LEU A 5 -0.07 2.13 -5.03
CA LEU A 5 -0.54 0.78 -5.27
C LEU A 5 0.67 -0.15 -5.37
N LEU A 6 0.63 -1.22 -4.59
CA LEU A 6 1.60 -2.29 -4.67
C LEU A 6 0.95 -3.47 -5.41
N GLU A 7 1.47 -3.80 -6.59
CA GLU A 7 0.93 -4.81 -7.50
C GLU A 7 1.74 -6.10 -7.41
N HIS A 8 1.06 -7.24 -7.29
CA HIS A 8 1.69 -8.57 -7.15
C HIS A 8 1.79 -9.37 -8.44
N ASP A 9 1.10 -8.92 -9.49
CA ASP A 9 1.03 -9.65 -10.74
C ASP A 9 1.69 -8.83 -11.87
N PRO A 10 2.49 -9.44 -12.75
CA PRO A 10 3.13 -8.75 -13.87
C PRO A 10 2.17 -8.20 -14.93
N TYR A 11 0.85 -8.39 -14.84
CA TYR A 11 -0.10 -7.74 -15.77
C TYR A 11 -0.07 -6.20 -15.68
N ASP A 12 -0.57 -5.54 -16.73
CA ASP A 12 -0.72 -4.09 -16.74
C ASP A 12 -2.01 -3.68 -16.00
N PHE A 13 -1.83 -3.10 -14.81
CA PHE A 13 -2.91 -2.53 -14.00
C PHE A 13 -2.94 -1.00 -14.04
N SER A 14 -2.42 -0.38 -15.09
CA SER A 14 -2.48 1.08 -15.27
C SER A 14 -3.90 1.63 -15.29
N ARG A 15 -4.88 0.83 -15.73
CA ARG A 15 -6.31 1.21 -15.79
C ARG A 15 -7.19 0.26 -15.00
N THR A 16 -7.36 0.54 -13.71
CA THR A 16 -8.31 -0.15 -12.83
C THR A 16 -9.35 0.84 -12.30
N ASN A 17 -10.41 0.32 -11.66
CA ASN A 17 -11.40 1.17 -11.00
C ASN A 17 -10.75 2.09 -9.94
N ILE A 18 -9.66 1.65 -9.31
CA ILE A 18 -8.91 2.43 -8.33
C ILE A 18 -8.14 3.56 -9.02
N THR A 19 -7.44 3.27 -10.13
CA THR A 19 -6.70 4.32 -10.85
C THR A 19 -7.63 5.39 -11.42
N ILE A 20 -8.77 4.98 -11.99
CA ILE A 20 -9.83 5.90 -12.47
C ILE A 20 -10.41 6.72 -11.32
N TRP A 21 -10.66 6.11 -10.16
CA TRP A 21 -11.17 6.82 -8.99
C TRP A 21 -10.16 7.85 -8.45
N ALA A 22 -8.87 7.49 -8.39
CA ALA A 22 -7.81 8.39 -7.96
C ALA A 22 -7.66 9.59 -8.91
N GLU A 23 -7.68 9.33 -10.23
CA GLU A 23 -7.64 10.36 -11.26
C GLU A 23 -8.82 11.32 -11.15
N LYS A 24 -10.05 10.81 -11.03
CA LYS A 24 -11.28 11.62 -10.85
C LYS A 24 -11.26 12.49 -9.60
N ARG A 25 -10.50 12.09 -8.57
CA ARG A 25 -10.31 12.86 -7.34
C ARG A 25 -9.15 13.85 -7.40
N GLY A 26 -8.37 13.84 -8.49
CA GLY A 26 -7.14 14.64 -8.63
C GLY A 26 -6.03 14.20 -7.68
N TYR A 27 -5.98 12.91 -7.36
CA TYR A 27 -4.93 12.36 -6.52
C TYR A 27 -3.73 11.91 -7.35
N GLU A 28 -2.54 12.06 -6.77
CA GLU A 28 -1.30 11.59 -7.37
C GLU A 28 -1.15 10.10 -7.06
N LEU A 29 -1.09 9.28 -8.10
CA LEU A 29 -1.04 7.83 -8.00
C LEU A 29 0.34 7.33 -8.45
N HIS A 30 0.96 6.50 -7.62
CA HIS A 30 2.19 5.78 -7.95
C HIS A 30 1.91 4.27 -7.88
N GLN A 31 2.40 3.50 -8.85
CA GLN A 31 2.26 2.05 -8.86
C GLN A 31 3.65 1.41 -8.81
N THR A 32 3.82 0.37 -8.01
CA THR A 32 5.04 -0.42 -7.95
C THR A 32 4.69 -1.89 -8.09
N TYR A 33 5.28 -2.53 -9.10
CA TYR A 33 5.13 -3.96 -9.37
C TYR A 33 6.22 -4.72 -8.60
N ILE A 34 5.92 -5.11 -7.37
CA ILE A 34 6.91 -5.76 -6.49
C ILE A 34 7.35 -7.12 -7.06
N CYS A 35 6.49 -7.78 -7.82
CA CYS A 35 6.78 -9.02 -8.52
C CYS A 35 7.87 -8.89 -9.59
N ARG A 36 8.18 -7.66 -10.02
CA ARG A 36 9.27 -7.33 -10.96
C ARG A 36 10.53 -6.85 -10.24
N ASN A 37 10.61 -7.04 -8.93
CA ASN A 37 11.68 -6.52 -8.06
C ASN A 37 11.85 -5.00 -8.18
N GLU A 38 10.76 -4.27 -8.44
CA GLU A 38 10.77 -2.82 -8.41
C GLU A 38 10.99 -2.30 -6.98
N ARG A 39 11.61 -1.12 -6.88
CA ARG A 39 11.95 -0.54 -5.59
C ARG A 39 10.71 -0.06 -4.87
N LEU A 40 10.49 -0.56 -3.65
CA LEU A 40 9.44 -0.06 -2.77
C LEU A 40 9.65 1.42 -2.46
N PRO A 41 8.58 2.22 -2.43
CA PRO A 41 8.67 3.65 -2.19
C PRO A 41 9.03 3.95 -0.73
N SER A 42 9.38 5.20 -0.45
CA SER A 42 9.44 5.67 0.93
C SER A 42 8.03 5.80 1.50
N LEU A 43 7.81 5.23 2.69
CA LEU A 43 6.55 5.39 3.43
C LEU A 43 6.27 6.87 3.76
N ASP A 44 7.30 7.72 3.82
CA ASP A 44 7.12 9.14 4.15
C ASP A 44 6.57 9.97 3.00
N ASP A 45 6.69 9.47 1.77
CA ASP A 45 6.25 10.16 0.56
C ASP A 45 4.81 9.83 0.16
N GLN A 46 4.07 9.11 1.01
CA GLN A 46 2.77 8.58 0.65
C GLN A 46 1.78 8.74 1.80
N ASP A 47 0.56 9.15 1.45
CA ASP A 47 -0.52 9.30 2.40
C ASP A 47 -1.24 7.97 2.60
N TRP A 48 -1.41 7.21 1.50
CA TRP A 48 -2.18 5.97 1.47
C TRP A 48 -1.39 4.90 0.72
N LEU A 49 -1.26 3.73 1.34
CA LEU A 49 -0.74 2.51 0.74
C LEU A 49 -1.90 1.54 0.52
N MET A 50 -2.08 1.08 -0.71
CA MET A 50 -3.01 0.01 -1.06
C MET A 50 -2.21 -1.17 -1.60
N VAL A 51 -2.42 -2.33 -1.00
CA VAL A 51 -1.84 -3.59 -1.46
C VAL A 51 -2.88 -4.27 -2.32
N MET A 52 -2.55 -4.52 -3.58
CA MET A 52 -3.44 -5.15 -4.53
C MET A 52 -3.44 -6.66 -4.35
N GLY A 53 -4.46 -7.34 -4.88
CA GLY A 53 -4.51 -8.79 -4.84
C GLY A 53 -3.61 -9.41 -5.92
N GLY A 54 -3.06 -10.58 -5.63
CA GLY A 54 -2.32 -11.42 -6.59
C GLY A 54 -2.87 -12.84 -6.60
N SER A 55 -2.44 -13.62 -7.60
CA SER A 55 -2.70 -15.06 -7.67
C SER A 55 -1.85 -15.87 -6.68
N GLN A 56 -0.80 -15.24 -6.13
CA GLN A 56 0.18 -15.86 -5.24
C GLN A 56 -0.35 -16.02 -3.82
N HIS A 57 0.07 -17.09 -3.15
CA HIS A 57 -0.22 -17.29 -1.75
C HIS A 57 0.80 -16.61 -0.84
N VAL A 58 0.33 -16.06 0.28
CA VAL A 58 1.15 -15.30 1.24
C VAL A 58 2.30 -16.13 1.85
N TRP A 59 2.23 -17.47 1.82
CA TRP A 59 3.25 -18.37 2.37
C TRP A 59 4.28 -18.85 1.34
N GLU A 60 4.14 -18.51 0.06
CA GLU A 60 5.04 -18.95 -1.02
C GLU A 60 6.33 -18.12 -1.08
N GLU A 61 6.96 -17.85 0.06
CA GLU A 61 8.17 -17.02 0.16
C GLU A 61 9.35 -17.61 -0.63
N GLU A 62 9.43 -18.94 -0.75
CA GLU A 62 10.47 -19.63 -1.52
C GLU A 62 10.31 -19.40 -3.04
N ALA A 63 9.08 -19.38 -3.55
CA ALA A 63 8.78 -19.12 -4.96
C ALA A 63 8.76 -17.61 -5.28
N HIS A 64 8.48 -16.78 -4.27
CA HIS A 64 8.29 -15.35 -4.40
C HIS A 64 9.06 -14.57 -3.31
N PRO A 65 10.38 -14.40 -3.47
CA PRO A 65 11.23 -13.74 -2.45
C PRO A 65 10.80 -12.31 -2.10
N TRP A 66 10.12 -11.62 -3.02
CA TRP A 66 9.57 -10.28 -2.81
C TRP A 66 8.50 -10.23 -1.70
N LEU A 67 7.85 -11.36 -1.36
CA LEU A 67 6.91 -11.45 -0.24
C LEU A 67 7.58 -11.12 1.11
N VAL A 68 8.86 -11.43 1.27
CA VAL A 68 9.62 -11.13 2.49
C VAL A 68 9.77 -9.62 2.64
N GLU A 69 10.14 -8.94 1.57
CA GLU A 69 10.29 -7.49 1.53
C GLU A 69 8.95 -6.78 1.74
N GLU A 70 7.89 -7.27 1.10
CA GLU A 70 6.54 -6.75 1.26
C GLU A 70 6.07 -6.82 2.72
N LYS A 71 6.18 -7.99 3.35
CA LYS A 71 5.78 -8.17 4.75
C LYS A 71 6.56 -7.26 5.68
N ALA A 72 7.86 -7.07 5.43
CA ALA A 72 8.68 -6.14 6.17
C ALA A 72 8.21 -4.68 5.98
N PHE A 73 7.84 -4.31 4.76
CA PHE A 73 7.34 -2.99 4.40
C PHE A 73 5.97 -2.68 5.05
N ILE A 74 5.01 -3.60 4.97
CA ILE A 74 3.69 -3.46 5.60
C ILE A 74 3.83 -3.30 7.12
N ARG A 75 4.66 -4.13 7.77
CA ARG A 75 4.97 -4.01 9.21
C ARG A 75 5.57 -2.64 9.56
N LYS A 76 6.39 -2.06 8.68
CA LYS A 76 6.94 -0.71 8.85
C LYS A 76 5.84 0.35 8.72
N ALA A 77 4.92 0.20 7.77
CA ALA A 77 3.77 1.09 7.58
C ALA A 77 2.82 1.09 8.78
N GLU A 78 2.52 -0.08 9.35
CA GLU A 78 1.68 -0.20 10.55
C GLU A 78 2.30 0.48 11.77
N ARG A 79 3.60 0.29 12.00
CA ARG A 79 4.31 0.94 13.11
C ARG A 79 4.26 2.47 13.03
N ARG A 80 4.29 3.03 11.82
CA ARG A 80 4.15 4.49 11.59
C ARG A 80 2.79 5.01 12.05
N ARG A 81 1.73 4.19 11.98
CA ARG A 81 0.37 4.57 12.37
C ARG A 81 0.21 4.75 13.89
N CYS A 82 1.15 4.25 14.69
CA CYS A 82 1.13 4.36 16.15
C CYS A 82 1.77 5.64 16.73
N SER A 83 2.33 6.55 15.91
CA SER A 83 3.05 7.73 16.44
C SER A 83 2.28 9.06 16.40
N GLY A 84 0.96 9.10 16.17
CA GLY A 84 0.27 10.40 16.23
C GLY A 84 -1.21 10.43 15.87
N ARG A 85 -2.07 10.13 16.85
CA ARG A 85 -3.28 10.91 17.13
C ARG A 85 -3.88 10.47 18.47
N PRO A 86 -3.97 11.33 19.49
CA PRO A 86 -4.70 10.98 20.70
C PRO A 86 -6.17 10.75 20.33
N VAL A 87 -6.68 9.56 20.63
CA VAL A 87 -8.13 9.32 20.67
C VAL A 87 -8.70 10.26 21.72
N ARG A 88 -9.26 11.38 21.26
CA ARG A 88 -10.02 12.29 22.12
C ARG A 88 -11.34 11.58 22.41
N SER A 89 -11.41 10.85 23.51
CA SER A 89 -12.67 10.33 24.01
C SER A 89 -13.58 11.54 24.28
N ARG A 90 -14.66 11.67 23.50
CA ARG A 90 -15.73 12.61 23.83
C ARG A 90 -16.36 12.08 25.11
N ARG A 91 -15.99 12.64 26.27
CA ARG A 91 -16.84 12.57 27.45
C ARG A 91 -18.16 13.25 27.09
N ARG A 92 -19.20 12.44 26.97
CA ARG A 92 -20.57 12.89 26.78
C ARG A 92 -21.09 13.23 28.19
N THR A 93 -21.00 14.49 28.56
CA THR A 93 -21.78 15.05 29.68
C THR A 93 -23.17 15.40 29.16
N GLY A 94 -24.19 14.87 29.81
CA GLY A 94 -25.61 15.08 29.54
C GLY A 94 -26.40 14.05 30.29
#